data_AF-A0A9W8ISY1-F1
#
_entry.id   AF-A0A9W8ISY1-F1
#
_cell.length_a   1.000
_cell.length_b   1.000
_cell.length_c   1.000
_cell.angle_alpha   90.00
_cell.angle_beta   90.00
_cell.angle_gamma   90.00
#
_symmetry.space_group_name_H-M   'P 1'
#
loop_
_entity.id
_entity.type
_entity.pdbx_description
1 polymer ?
#
loop_
_entity_poly.entity_id
_entity_poly.type
_entity_poly.pdbx_seq_one_letter_code
_entity_poly.pdbx_strand_id
1 'polypeptide(L)'
;MEDDEEPVELDETFTKESSFPGTVKIIVQSTTFWAHKEVLFFASPFFEAALSGNWSETGRPQSISSVITISQPPSDPAQKVAHETPPELTFAPIDSFDSEIEDLDVVTDTDDSKVKDDSSDSDTAKAVHRVTSLAKLEGQSSPPPGPPELLKSPSEELLNKKISPAKAKVARHSRNGPDAVIVLKEERASIFHDFLKFVYPHLECTITWNNVEGLMNISHKLCVPPLQRECLTFLLTHAAGKPIKAMRIAELFQEEELYRESSRFVLDNPGGWSEHELNTLSQETLLKLEKRRTWFLERVLKLGLTQVAKEYQCCPTCPDPPTCARLLGDKWSQAYHSVFRFGRDSNRLLAHTVAH
;
A
#
# COMPACT_ATOMS: atom_id res chain seq x y z
N MET A 1 3.90 8.02 28.74
CA MET A 1 3.15 6.92 29.36
C MET A 1 3.82 5.66 28.86
N GLU A 2 3.98 4.66 29.71
CA GLU A 2 4.42 3.34 29.25
C GLU A 2 3.20 2.67 28.62
N ASP A 3 3.31 2.27 27.35
CA ASP A 3 2.32 1.38 26.74
C ASP A 3 2.57 -0.02 27.32
N ASP A 4 1.85 -0.35 28.40
CA ASP A 4 1.63 -1.73 28.82
C ASP A 4 0.82 -2.44 27.72
N GLU A 5 1.51 -2.89 26.67
CA GLU A 5 0.90 -3.63 25.56
C GLU A 5 0.29 -4.93 26.09
N GLU A 6 -1.04 -4.96 26.22
CA GLU A 6 -1.76 -6.19 26.56
C GLU A 6 -1.38 -7.32 25.59
N PRO A 7 -1.06 -8.52 26.11
CA PRO A 7 -0.63 -9.64 25.27
C PRO A 7 -1.76 -10.03 24.32
N VAL A 8 -1.55 -9.81 23.02
CA VAL A 8 -2.55 -10.07 21.97
C VAL A 8 -3.03 -11.52 22.05
N GLU A 9 -4.33 -11.71 22.23
CA GLU A 9 -4.96 -13.03 22.17
C GLU A 9 -4.80 -13.59 20.74
N LEU A 10 -3.97 -14.62 20.62
CA LEU A 10 -3.64 -15.25 19.35
C LEU A 10 -4.73 -16.25 18.95
N ASP A 11 -5.10 -16.23 17.67
CA ASP A 11 -5.86 -17.32 17.05
C ASP A 11 -5.07 -18.64 17.14
N GLU A 12 -5.74 -19.76 17.44
CA GLU A 12 -5.13 -21.09 17.57
C GLU A 12 -4.27 -21.42 16.33
N THR A 13 -4.74 -21.02 15.14
CA THR A 13 -4.07 -21.18 13.83
C THR A 13 -2.62 -20.69 13.81
N PHE A 14 -2.30 -19.67 14.60
CA PHE A 14 -0.97 -19.04 14.64
C PHE A 14 -0.11 -19.46 15.83
N THR A 15 -0.58 -20.43 16.64
CA THR A 15 0.18 -21.03 17.74
C THR A 15 1.06 -22.19 17.26
N LYS A 16 2.01 -22.62 18.10
CA LYS A 16 2.82 -23.82 17.83
C LYS A 16 2.07 -25.11 18.24
N GLU A 17 1.06 -24.93 19.07
CA GLU A 17 0.25 -25.96 19.73
C GLU A 17 -0.97 -26.35 18.86
N SER A 18 -1.25 -25.59 17.81
CA SER A 18 -2.20 -25.88 16.72
C SER A 18 -2.12 -27.32 16.22
N SER A 19 -3.27 -27.87 15.83
CA SER A 19 -3.36 -29.16 15.12
C SER A 19 -2.55 -29.22 13.81
N PHE A 20 -2.36 -28.07 13.16
CA PHE A 20 -1.48 -27.88 12.01
C PHE A 20 -0.63 -26.62 12.23
N PRO A 21 0.53 -26.74 12.91
CA PRO A 21 1.35 -25.58 13.23
C PRO A 21 2.16 -25.12 12.02
N GLY A 22 2.25 -23.80 11.82
CA GLY A 22 3.02 -23.21 10.72
C GLY A 22 4.52 -23.54 10.80
N THR A 23 5.20 -23.55 9.65
CA THR A 23 6.66 -23.84 9.57
C THR A 23 7.54 -22.60 9.69
N VAL A 24 6.98 -21.39 9.53
CA VAL A 24 7.70 -20.11 9.66
C VAL A 24 7.40 -19.48 11.02
N LYS A 25 8.45 -19.19 11.79
CA LYS A 25 8.31 -18.43 13.05
C LYS A 25 8.46 -16.95 12.75
N ILE A 26 7.43 -16.15 13.07
CA ILE A 26 7.48 -14.69 12.96
C ILE A 26 7.46 -14.09 14.37
N ILE A 27 8.38 -13.17 14.65
CA ILE A 27 8.47 -12.44 15.91
C ILE A 27 8.10 -10.99 15.64
N VAL A 28 7.07 -10.49 16.32
CA VAL A 28 6.58 -9.11 16.22
C VAL A 28 6.50 -8.55 17.64
N GLN A 29 7.32 -7.54 17.95
CA GLN A 29 7.54 -7.07 19.32
C GLN A 29 7.91 -8.23 20.27
N SER A 30 7.13 -8.48 21.32
CA SER A 30 7.24 -9.62 22.24
C SER A 30 6.56 -10.91 21.75
N THR A 31 5.64 -10.78 20.79
CA THR A 31 4.72 -11.85 20.36
C THR A 31 5.35 -12.76 19.30
N THR A 32 5.04 -14.05 19.36
CA THR A 32 5.48 -15.06 18.38
C THR A 32 4.27 -15.65 17.66
N PHE A 33 4.31 -15.61 16.33
CA PHE A 33 3.35 -16.25 15.43
C PHE A 33 4.01 -17.42 14.70
N TRP A 34 3.26 -18.50 14.48
CA TRP A 34 3.67 -19.65 13.66
C TRP A 34 2.78 -19.72 12.42
N ALA A 35 3.33 -19.29 11.29
CA ALA A 35 2.61 -19.14 10.04
C ALA A 35 3.11 -20.14 8.97
N HIS A 36 2.23 -20.46 8.02
CA HIS A 36 2.51 -21.45 6.98
C HIS A 36 3.28 -20.80 5.82
N LYS A 37 4.38 -21.41 5.40
CA LYS A 37 5.30 -20.84 4.42
C LYS A 37 4.60 -20.47 3.11
N GLU A 38 3.78 -21.38 2.60
CA GLU A 38 3.09 -21.28 1.32
C GLU A 38 2.04 -20.17 1.33
N VAL A 39 1.32 -20.01 2.44
CA VAL A 39 0.29 -18.98 2.61
C VAL A 39 0.93 -17.59 2.61
N LEU A 40 2.03 -17.40 3.35
CA LEU A 40 2.79 -16.15 3.33
C LEU A 40 3.38 -15.86 1.95
N PHE A 41 3.96 -16.88 1.29
CA PHE A 41 4.60 -16.78 -0.02
C PHE A 41 3.63 -16.24 -1.09
N PHE A 42 2.40 -16.74 -1.15
CA PHE A 42 1.40 -16.27 -2.13
C PHE A 42 0.70 -14.97 -1.71
N ALA A 43 0.79 -14.55 -0.44
CA ALA A 43 0.15 -13.34 0.04
C ALA A 43 0.92 -12.04 -0.30
N SER A 44 2.23 -12.13 -0.50
CA SER A 44 3.11 -10.95 -0.49
C SER A 44 4.43 -11.22 -1.25
N PRO A 45 4.80 -10.36 -2.22
CA PRO A 45 6.11 -10.40 -2.85
C PRO A 45 7.29 -10.26 -1.87
N PHE A 46 7.09 -9.57 -0.73
CA PHE A 46 8.09 -9.48 0.34
C PHE A 46 8.32 -10.85 0.99
N PHE A 47 7.25 -11.60 1.30
CA PHE A 47 7.40 -12.95 1.85
C PHE A 47 7.87 -13.96 0.81
N GLU A 48 7.47 -13.85 -0.46
CA GLU A 48 8.09 -14.61 -1.57
C GLU A 48 9.62 -14.40 -1.61
N ALA A 49 10.08 -13.14 -1.61
CA ALA A 49 11.51 -12.81 -1.61
C ALA A 49 12.26 -13.32 -0.35
N ALA A 50 11.63 -13.24 0.83
CA ALA A 50 12.23 -13.72 2.08
C ALA A 50 12.25 -15.26 2.20
N LEU A 51 11.26 -15.97 1.65
CA LEU A 51 11.04 -17.42 1.84
C LEU A 51 11.53 -18.28 0.66
N SER A 52 11.85 -17.68 -0.49
CA SER A 52 12.39 -18.36 -1.68
C SER A 52 13.81 -18.92 -1.52
N GLY A 53 14.57 -18.45 -0.52
CA GLY A 53 15.78 -19.12 -0.03
C GLY A 53 17.12 -18.42 -0.30
N ASN A 54 17.16 -17.36 -1.11
CA ASN A 54 18.43 -16.68 -1.45
C ASN A 54 19.04 -15.84 -0.30
N TRP A 55 18.34 -15.71 0.84
CA TRP A 55 18.76 -14.88 1.98
C TRP A 55 19.71 -15.56 2.98
N SER A 56 20.10 -16.83 2.78
CA SER A 56 20.93 -17.57 3.73
C SER A 56 22.44 -17.61 3.43
N GLU A 57 22.93 -17.02 2.33
CA GLU A 57 24.35 -17.13 1.92
C GLU A 57 25.05 -15.83 1.52
N THR A 58 24.54 -14.66 1.93
CA THR A 58 25.40 -13.46 2.11
C THR A 58 26.00 -13.47 3.52
N GLY A 59 27.08 -14.22 3.69
CA GLY A 59 27.90 -14.17 4.90
C GLY A 59 28.36 -12.73 5.18
N ARG A 60 27.89 -12.16 6.30
CA ARG A 60 28.31 -10.92 6.96
C ARG A 60 29.45 -10.17 6.25
N PRO A 61 29.15 -9.13 5.44
CA PRO A 61 30.16 -8.15 5.06
C PRO A 61 30.82 -7.59 6.32
N GLN A 62 32.14 -7.71 6.43
CA GLN A 62 32.87 -6.90 7.38
C GLN A 62 32.84 -5.45 6.90
N SER A 63 32.51 -4.53 7.81
CA SER A 63 32.60 -3.08 7.62
C SER A 63 31.66 -2.45 6.57
N ILE A 64 30.47 -2.04 7.02
CA ILE A 64 30.08 -0.62 6.97
C ILE A 64 29.36 -0.24 8.26
N SER A 65 29.43 1.05 8.62
CA SER A 65 29.13 1.53 9.98
C SER A 65 27.65 1.73 10.26
N SER A 66 27.20 1.23 11.42
CA SER A 66 26.17 1.86 12.26
C SER A 66 26.36 1.39 13.70
N VAL A 67 26.28 2.32 14.66
CA VAL A 67 26.73 2.08 16.04
C VAL A 67 25.67 1.34 16.86
N ILE A 68 26.06 0.24 17.50
CA ILE A 68 25.35 -0.35 18.65
C ILE A 68 26.32 -0.33 19.83
N THR A 69 26.03 0.48 20.83
CA THR A 69 26.80 0.56 22.08
C THR A 69 26.47 -0.62 22.99
N ILE A 70 27.43 -1.54 23.15
CA ILE A 70 27.37 -2.60 24.17
C ILE A 70 28.46 -2.34 25.21
N SER A 71 28.05 -2.14 26.46
CA SER A 71 28.95 -1.90 27.59
C SER A 71 29.74 -3.15 27.95
N GLN A 72 31.04 -2.99 28.24
CA GLN A 72 31.85 -4.01 28.91
C GLN A 72 32.62 -3.38 30.09
N PRO A 73 32.77 -4.10 31.22
CA PRO A 73 33.58 -3.65 32.35
C PRO A 73 35.09 -3.75 32.07
N PRO A 74 35.95 -2.99 32.79
CA PRO A 74 37.34 -2.80 32.41
C PRO A 74 38.27 -3.95 32.83
N SER A 75 39.32 -4.17 32.03
CA SER A 75 40.52 -4.93 32.40
C SER A 75 41.76 -4.38 31.69
N ASP A 76 42.52 -3.55 32.41
CA ASP A 76 43.96 -3.36 32.20
C ASP A 76 44.71 -4.70 32.45
N PRO A 77 45.98 -4.91 32.02
CA PRO A 77 46.98 -3.87 31.80
C PRO A 77 47.83 -3.93 30.51
N ALA A 78 48.21 -2.72 30.07
CA ALA A 78 49.52 -2.32 29.55
C ALA A 78 50.31 -3.21 28.55
N GLN A 79 50.46 -2.71 27.31
CA GLN A 79 51.78 -2.61 26.65
C GLN A 79 51.81 -1.51 25.55
N LYS A 80 53.03 -1.04 25.20
CA LYS A 80 53.32 -0.03 24.15
C LYS A 80 53.37 -0.74 22.76
N VAL A 81 53.37 -0.11 21.58
CA VAL A 81 54.22 0.98 21.02
C VAL A 81 53.45 1.71 19.88
N ALA A 82 53.96 2.84 19.36
CA ALA A 82 53.26 3.79 18.48
C ALA A 82 53.64 3.75 16.97
N HIS A 83 52.76 4.31 16.14
CA HIS A 83 52.96 5.12 14.91
C HIS A 83 51.65 5.95 14.73
N GLU A 84 51.62 7.26 14.42
CA GLU A 84 51.81 7.90 13.08
C GLU A 84 50.80 7.41 12.02
N THR A 85 50.02 8.24 11.30
CA THR A 85 49.78 9.71 11.27
C THR A 85 48.30 10.01 10.89
N PRO A 86 47.76 11.22 11.10
CA PRO A 86 46.38 11.56 10.70
C PRO A 86 46.26 11.95 9.21
N PRO A 87 45.18 11.56 8.50
CA PRO A 87 44.91 11.99 7.13
C PRO A 87 44.25 13.39 7.07
N GLU A 88 44.56 14.12 6.00
CA GLU A 88 44.08 15.46 5.69
C GLU A 88 42.67 15.44 5.08
N LEU A 89 41.80 16.39 5.44
CA LEU A 89 40.42 16.49 4.96
C LEU A 89 40.21 17.72 4.06
N THR A 90 40.20 17.49 2.75
CA THR A 90 39.93 18.52 1.74
C THR A 90 38.43 18.70 1.53
N PHE A 91 37.92 19.90 1.78
CA PHE A 91 36.53 20.27 1.51
C PHE A 91 36.37 20.85 0.10
N ALA A 92 35.30 20.46 -0.60
CA ALA A 92 34.91 21.07 -1.88
C ALA A 92 33.98 22.29 -1.66
N PRO A 93 33.96 23.30 -2.56
CA PRO A 93 33.13 24.48 -2.38
C PRO A 93 31.63 24.24 -2.53
N ILE A 94 30.84 25.14 -1.93
CA ILE A 94 29.41 25.29 -2.17
C ILE A 94 29.23 26.23 -3.37
N ASP A 95 28.46 25.81 -4.38
CA ASP A 95 27.92 26.71 -5.40
C ASP A 95 26.48 27.11 -5.06
N SER A 96 26.12 28.34 -5.41
CA SER A 96 24.81 28.94 -5.08
C SER A 96 23.94 29.03 -6.33
N PHE A 97 22.67 28.67 -6.23
CA PHE A 97 21.66 28.99 -7.23
C PHE A 97 20.45 29.62 -6.56
N ASP A 98 20.04 30.77 -7.08
CA ASP A 98 18.88 31.55 -6.63
C ASP A 98 17.66 31.25 -7.54
N SER A 99 16.53 31.72 -7.07
CA SER A 99 15.17 31.63 -7.60
C SER A 99 15.00 32.36 -8.93
N GLU A 100 14.22 31.79 -9.86
CA GLU A 100 13.25 32.53 -10.71
C GLU A 100 12.01 31.66 -10.97
N ILE A 101 10.88 32.30 -11.32
CA ILE A 101 9.55 31.69 -11.56
C ILE A 101 8.95 32.37 -12.80
N GLU A 102 8.40 31.63 -13.77
CA GLU A 102 7.46 32.18 -14.77
C GLU A 102 6.54 31.12 -15.43
N ASP A 103 5.69 31.55 -16.38
CA ASP A 103 4.29 31.10 -16.53
C ASP A 103 3.93 29.92 -17.49
N LEU A 104 2.92 29.17 -17.05
CA LEU A 104 1.63 28.81 -17.68
C LEU A 104 1.43 28.79 -19.24
N ASP A 105 0.99 27.63 -19.78
CA ASP A 105 -0.13 27.39 -20.76
C ASP A 105 -0.15 25.88 -21.18
N VAL A 106 -1.21 25.12 -21.56
CA VAL A 106 -2.51 25.32 -22.27
C VAL A 106 -2.31 25.30 -23.82
N VAL A 107 -2.76 24.35 -24.66
CA VAL A 107 -3.65 23.13 -24.67
C VAL A 107 -3.04 22.04 -25.64
N THR A 108 -3.58 20.89 -26.09
CA THR A 108 -4.94 20.25 -26.19
C THR A 108 -4.82 18.72 -26.43
N ASP A 109 -5.92 17.95 -26.32
CA ASP A 109 -6.05 16.59 -26.90
C ASP A 109 -6.16 16.57 -28.44
N THR A 110 -5.56 15.57 -29.12
CA THR A 110 -6.14 14.89 -30.31
C THR A 110 -5.46 13.52 -30.54
N ASP A 111 -6.23 12.51 -30.93
CA ASP A 111 -5.78 11.16 -31.36
C ASP A 111 -5.61 11.08 -32.90
N ASP A 112 -4.63 10.32 -33.39
CA ASP A 112 -4.74 9.41 -34.57
C ASP A 112 -3.43 8.57 -34.72
N SER A 113 -3.50 7.46 -35.45
CA SER A 113 -2.43 6.46 -35.56
C SER A 113 -1.79 6.41 -36.94
N LYS A 114 -0.45 6.30 -37.04
CA LYS A 114 0.18 5.83 -38.29
C LYS A 114 1.42 4.95 -38.14
N VAL A 115 1.25 3.71 -38.58
CA VAL A 115 2.28 2.68 -38.67
C VAL A 115 3.35 3.05 -39.70
N LYS A 116 4.61 2.76 -39.38
CA LYS A 116 5.60 2.29 -40.35
C LYS A 116 6.25 1.00 -39.86
N ASP A 117 6.52 0.14 -40.81
CA ASP A 117 7.01 -1.24 -40.68
C ASP A 117 8.39 -1.33 -41.34
N ASP A 118 9.33 -2.05 -40.74
CA ASP A 118 10.49 -2.62 -41.46
C ASP A 118 11.20 -3.74 -40.66
N SER A 119 11.77 -4.69 -41.39
CA SER A 119 12.77 -5.74 -41.05
C SER A 119 12.80 -6.30 -39.60
N SER A 120 12.31 -7.51 -39.26
CA SER A 120 12.54 -8.89 -39.77
C SER A 120 13.75 -9.65 -39.20
N ASP A 121 13.61 -10.98 -39.15
CA ASP A 121 14.64 -12.03 -38.95
C ASP A 121 15.15 -12.33 -37.50
N SER A 122 14.38 -13.12 -36.74
CA SER A 122 14.83 -13.76 -35.48
C SER A 122 14.09 -15.05 -35.09
N ASP A 123 12.79 -15.19 -35.41
CA ASP A 123 11.94 -16.18 -34.72
C ASP A 123 11.77 -17.55 -35.40
N THR A 124 12.21 -17.73 -36.65
CA THR A 124 12.13 -19.02 -37.35
C THR A 124 12.93 -20.13 -36.64
N ALA A 125 14.08 -19.79 -36.06
CA ALA A 125 14.92 -20.74 -35.32
C ALA A 125 14.28 -21.21 -34.00
N LYS A 126 13.58 -20.32 -33.28
CA LYS A 126 12.97 -20.64 -31.96
C LYS A 126 11.80 -21.62 -32.09
N ALA A 127 11.05 -21.55 -33.18
CA ALA A 127 9.91 -22.45 -33.44
C ALA A 127 10.35 -23.92 -33.54
N VAL A 128 11.42 -24.20 -34.30
CA VAL A 128 11.90 -25.58 -34.55
C VAL A 128 12.38 -26.27 -33.26
N HIS A 129 13.08 -25.54 -32.39
CA HIS A 129 13.51 -26.05 -31.08
C HIS A 129 12.33 -26.35 -30.13
N ARG A 130 11.21 -25.61 -30.26
CA ARG A 130 10.02 -25.82 -29.42
C ARG A 130 9.30 -27.12 -29.77
N VAL A 131 9.12 -27.42 -31.06
CA VAL A 131 8.47 -28.66 -31.54
C VAL A 131 9.31 -29.90 -31.25
N THR A 132 10.63 -29.85 -31.50
CA THR A 132 11.53 -30.98 -31.25
C THR A 132 11.72 -31.31 -29.77
N SER A 133 11.50 -30.34 -28.87
CA SER A 133 11.47 -30.58 -27.42
C SER A 133 10.17 -31.23 -26.96
N LEU A 134 9.04 -30.87 -27.55
CA LEU A 134 7.70 -31.39 -27.21
C LEU A 134 7.58 -32.88 -27.57
N ALA A 135 7.96 -33.25 -28.80
CA ALA A 135 7.97 -34.63 -29.27
C ALA A 135 8.86 -35.59 -28.45
N LYS A 136 9.76 -35.04 -27.61
CA LYS A 136 10.66 -35.80 -26.74
C LYS A 136 10.11 -36.00 -25.31
N LEU A 137 8.99 -35.36 -24.97
CA LEU A 137 8.30 -35.49 -23.67
C LEU A 137 7.04 -36.37 -23.75
N GLU A 138 6.42 -36.52 -24.92
CA GLU A 138 5.14 -37.24 -25.07
C GLU A 138 5.28 -38.77 -25.19
N GLY A 139 6.50 -39.31 -25.23
CA GLY A 139 6.77 -40.74 -25.01
C GLY A 139 6.32 -41.73 -26.10
N GLN A 140 5.82 -41.25 -27.25
CA GLN A 140 5.30 -42.11 -28.32
C GLN A 140 6.39 -42.52 -29.33
N SER A 141 6.91 -43.75 -29.20
CA SER A 141 7.80 -44.36 -30.19
C SER A 141 7.14 -45.55 -30.90
N SER A 142 6.43 -45.30 -31.99
CA SER A 142 5.85 -46.34 -32.87
C SER A 142 6.74 -46.57 -34.11
N PRO A 143 7.30 -47.77 -34.34
CA PRO A 143 8.17 -48.04 -35.49
C PRO A 143 7.38 -48.32 -36.78
N PRO A 144 7.95 -48.05 -37.98
CA PRO A 144 7.34 -48.36 -39.27
C PRO A 144 7.46 -49.86 -39.66
N PRO A 145 6.53 -50.41 -40.46
CA PRO A 145 6.52 -51.84 -40.83
C PRO A 145 7.23 -52.15 -42.17
N GLY A 146 7.90 -53.31 -42.25
CA GLY A 146 8.51 -53.86 -43.47
C GLY A 146 9.03 -55.31 -43.27
N PRO A 147 8.85 -56.27 -44.21
CA PRO A 147 9.08 -57.72 -43.96
C PRO A 147 10.14 -58.36 -44.91
N PRO A 148 10.33 -59.71 -44.93
CA PRO A 148 10.45 -60.71 -43.85
C PRO A 148 11.72 -61.61 -44.00
N GLU A 149 12.04 -62.47 -43.01
CA GLU A 149 12.25 -63.95 -43.17
C GLU A 149 13.05 -64.68 -42.04
N LEU A 150 12.60 -65.92 -41.76
CA LEU A 150 13.33 -67.14 -41.36
C LEU A 150 14.26 -67.24 -40.11
N LEU A 151 13.74 -68.00 -39.13
CA LEU A 151 14.30 -69.22 -38.51
C LEU A 151 15.16 -69.22 -37.20
N LYS A 152 14.83 -70.24 -36.38
CA LYS A 152 15.59 -70.97 -35.33
C LYS A 152 15.66 -70.44 -33.89
N SER A 153 15.14 -71.28 -32.99
CA SER A 153 15.43 -71.46 -31.56
C SER A 153 16.21 -72.80 -31.37
N PRO A 154 16.39 -73.40 -30.16
CA PRO A 154 16.37 -72.90 -28.77
C PRO A 154 17.61 -73.31 -27.91
N SER A 155 17.88 -72.59 -26.81
CA SER A 155 18.53 -73.01 -25.53
C SER A 155 18.62 -71.76 -24.63
N GLU A 156 18.24 -71.71 -23.35
CA GLU A 156 18.47 -72.53 -22.13
C GLU A 156 19.58 -71.98 -21.20
N GLU A 157 19.39 -72.24 -19.91
CA GLU A 157 20.26 -72.02 -18.74
C GLU A 157 20.57 -70.60 -18.19
N LEU A 158 20.07 -70.38 -16.96
CA LEU A 158 20.79 -69.88 -15.77
C LEU A 158 21.48 -68.49 -15.80
N LEU A 159 20.88 -67.52 -15.08
CA LEU A 159 21.53 -66.88 -13.91
C LEU A 159 20.53 -66.03 -13.07
N ASN A 160 20.02 -66.60 -11.98
CA ASN A 160 18.99 -65.98 -11.13
C ASN A 160 19.57 -64.98 -10.10
N LYS A 161 19.95 -63.78 -10.54
CA LYS A 161 20.56 -62.75 -9.69
C LYS A 161 19.55 -61.70 -9.22
N LYS A 162 18.87 -61.97 -8.10
CA LYS A 162 17.89 -61.06 -7.47
C LYS A 162 18.55 -59.74 -7.03
N ILE A 163 18.36 -58.67 -7.81
CA ILE A 163 18.69 -57.31 -7.39
C ILE A 163 17.53 -56.80 -6.51
N SER A 164 17.74 -56.80 -5.18
CA SER A 164 16.83 -56.11 -4.26
C SER A 164 16.93 -54.60 -4.48
N PRO A 165 15.82 -53.86 -4.68
CA PRO A 165 15.88 -52.42 -4.86
C PRO A 165 16.39 -51.78 -3.57
N ALA A 166 17.52 -51.06 -3.67
CA ALA A 166 18.07 -50.31 -2.56
C ALA A 166 17.11 -49.17 -2.21
N LYS A 167 16.25 -49.38 -1.22
CA LYS A 167 15.44 -48.32 -0.62
C LYS A 167 16.38 -47.34 0.07
N ALA A 168 16.82 -46.33 -0.69
CA ALA A 168 17.48 -45.16 -0.15
C ALA A 168 16.54 -44.54 0.91
N LYS A 169 16.83 -44.81 2.18
CA LYS A 169 16.22 -44.08 3.28
C LYS A 169 16.72 -42.65 3.17
N VAL A 170 15.96 -41.81 2.45
CA VAL A 170 16.03 -40.36 2.61
C VAL A 170 15.65 -40.10 4.06
N ALA A 171 16.67 -40.03 4.92
CA ALA A 171 16.53 -39.57 6.27
C ALA A 171 16.16 -38.09 6.18
N ARG A 172 14.86 -37.81 6.10
CA ARG A 172 14.32 -36.52 6.49
C ARG A 172 14.75 -36.31 7.93
N HIS A 173 15.88 -35.64 8.13
CA HIS A 173 16.18 -35.01 9.40
C HIS A 173 14.99 -34.12 9.70
N SER A 174 14.19 -34.51 10.68
CA SER A 174 13.24 -33.59 11.29
C SER A 174 14.10 -32.51 11.93
N ARG A 175 14.18 -31.36 11.25
CA ARG A 175 14.68 -30.13 11.86
C ARG A 175 13.62 -29.77 12.89
N ASN A 176 13.91 -29.98 14.17
CA ASN A 176 13.00 -29.66 15.29
C ASN A 176 12.87 -28.14 15.54
N GLY A 177 12.87 -27.34 14.48
CA GLY A 177 12.85 -25.89 14.48
C GLY A 177 12.25 -25.37 13.16
N PRO A 178 11.88 -24.10 13.10
CA PRO A 178 11.20 -23.52 11.94
C PRO A 178 12.08 -23.53 10.68
N ASP A 179 11.44 -23.57 9.51
CA ASP A 179 12.10 -23.47 8.21
C ASP A 179 12.71 -22.07 7.98
N ALA A 180 12.08 -21.04 8.55
CA ALA A 180 12.56 -19.66 8.55
C ALA A 180 12.15 -18.92 9.84
N VAL A 181 12.95 -17.94 10.25
CA VAL A 181 12.63 -17.01 11.34
C VAL A 181 12.63 -15.58 10.80
N ILE A 182 11.50 -14.89 10.92
CA ILE A 182 11.32 -13.50 10.51
C ILE A 182 11.13 -12.65 11.77
N VAL A 183 11.70 -11.43 11.80
CA VAL A 183 11.56 -10.51 12.93
C VAL A 183 11.12 -9.14 12.40
N LEU A 184 9.89 -8.74 12.73
CA LEU A 184 9.31 -7.45 12.35
C LEU A 184 9.31 -6.54 13.59
N LYS A 185 10.23 -5.57 13.64
CA LYS A 185 10.42 -4.67 14.78
C LYS A 185 9.57 -3.40 14.73
N GLU A 186 9.07 -3.05 13.55
CA GLU A 186 8.37 -1.78 13.29
C GLU A 186 6.83 -1.91 13.35
N GLU A 187 6.32 -3.14 13.41
CA GLU A 187 4.89 -3.43 13.34
C GLU A 187 4.35 -3.83 14.71
N ARG A 188 3.07 -3.51 14.96
CA ARG A 188 2.36 -3.95 16.17
C ARG A 188 1.80 -5.36 16.00
N ALA A 189 1.91 -6.19 17.03
CA ALA A 189 1.47 -7.58 17.02
C ALA A 189 -0.04 -7.73 16.68
N SER A 190 -0.89 -6.82 17.14
CA SER A 190 -2.33 -6.83 16.83
C SER A 190 -2.61 -6.53 15.35
N ILE A 191 -1.89 -5.58 14.75
CA ILE A 191 -1.98 -5.29 13.31
C ILE A 191 -1.46 -6.46 12.48
N PHE A 192 -0.39 -7.13 12.93
CA PHE A 192 0.10 -8.33 12.26
C PHE A 192 -0.88 -9.52 12.39
N HIS A 193 -1.57 -9.65 13.53
CA HIS A 193 -2.60 -10.65 13.73
C HIS A 193 -3.78 -10.46 12.76
N ASP A 194 -4.29 -9.23 12.63
CA ASP A 194 -5.36 -8.91 11.68
C ASP A 194 -4.91 -9.05 10.21
N PHE A 195 -3.64 -8.73 9.91
CA PHE A 195 -3.04 -9.02 8.61
C PHE A 195 -3.01 -10.53 8.31
N LEU A 196 -2.61 -11.38 9.27
CA LEU A 196 -2.65 -12.83 9.08
C LEU A 196 -4.09 -13.34 8.88
N LYS A 197 -5.08 -12.82 9.63
CA LYS A 197 -6.50 -13.15 9.40
C LYS A 197 -6.98 -12.79 7.99
N PHE A 198 -6.50 -11.68 7.41
CA PHE A 198 -6.84 -11.31 6.03
C PHE A 198 -6.24 -12.29 5.00
N VAL A 199 -5.01 -12.74 5.27
CA VAL A 199 -4.24 -13.62 4.39
C VAL A 199 -4.73 -15.07 4.41
N TYR A 200 -5.34 -15.52 5.52
CA TYR A 200 -5.80 -16.90 5.70
C TYR A 200 -7.27 -17.07 5.27
N PRO A 201 -7.59 -17.81 4.18
CA PRO A 201 -8.94 -17.81 3.58
C PRO A 201 -10.08 -18.43 4.42
N HIS A 202 -9.80 -18.92 5.62
CA HIS A 202 -10.78 -19.46 6.57
C HIS A 202 -10.98 -18.58 7.81
N LEU A 203 -10.27 -17.45 7.89
CA LEU A 203 -10.40 -16.45 8.94
C LEU A 203 -10.98 -15.16 8.36
N GLU A 204 -11.53 -14.30 9.22
CA GLU A 204 -12.12 -13.02 8.83
C GLU A 204 -11.30 -11.86 9.42
N CYS A 205 -10.92 -10.90 8.57
CA CYS A 205 -10.27 -9.66 9.00
C CYS A 205 -11.29 -8.52 9.07
N THR A 206 -11.71 -8.17 10.28
CA THR A 206 -12.62 -7.04 10.51
C THR A 206 -11.84 -5.72 10.47
N ILE A 207 -11.97 -4.98 9.37
CA ILE A 207 -11.37 -3.65 9.23
C ILE A 207 -12.20 -2.62 10.02
N THR A 208 -11.52 -1.80 10.83
CA THR A 208 -12.12 -0.82 11.75
C THR A 208 -11.27 0.45 11.84
N TRP A 209 -11.82 1.53 12.41
CA TRP A 209 -11.09 2.78 12.68
C TRP A 209 -9.85 2.65 13.59
N ASN A 210 -9.69 1.52 14.28
CA ASN A 210 -8.61 1.27 15.23
C ASN A 210 -7.43 0.51 14.61
N ASN A 211 -7.67 -0.35 13.59
CA ASN A 211 -6.65 -1.12 12.90
C ASN A 211 -6.37 -0.65 11.46
N VAL A 212 -7.33 -0.02 10.76
CA VAL A 212 -7.21 0.32 9.32
C VAL A 212 -5.96 1.13 8.94
N GLU A 213 -5.52 2.05 9.80
CA GLU A 213 -4.31 2.87 9.59
C GLU A 213 -3.03 2.01 9.63
N GLY A 214 -3.00 1.01 10.53
CA GLY A 214 -1.92 0.02 10.59
C GLY A 214 -2.01 -1.02 9.48
N LEU A 215 -3.23 -1.44 9.10
CA LEU A 215 -3.45 -2.36 7.98
C LEU A 215 -3.06 -1.73 6.63
N MET A 216 -3.30 -0.42 6.45
CA MET A 216 -2.84 0.33 5.28
C MET A 216 -1.30 0.45 5.28
N ASN A 217 -0.68 0.77 6.43
CA ASN A 217 0.79 0.79 6.56
C ASN A 217 1.42 -0.57 6.22
N ILE A 218 0.95 -1.65 6.84
CA ILE A 218 1.56 -2.96 6.67
C ILE A 218 1.28 -3.56 5.28
N SER A 219 0.11 -3.28 4.68
CA SER A 219 -0.18 -3.68 3.30
C SER A 219 0.58 -2.85 2.26
N HIS A 220 1.02 -1.63 2.60
CA HIS A 220 2.01 -0.90 1.79
C HIS A 220 3.40 -1.54 1.93
N LYS A 221 3.93 -1.69 3.16
CA LYS A 221 5.26 -2.26 3.43
C LYS A 221 5.45 -3.70 2.91
N LEU A 222 4.41 -4.54 3.01
CA LEU A 222 4.44 -5.93 2.55
C LEU A 222 3.94 -6.10 1.10
N CYS A 223 3.66 -5.00 0.38
CA CYS A 223 3.18 -5.02 -1.01
C CYS A 223 1.94 -5.93 -1.22
N VAL A 224 0.84 -5.65 -0.51
CA VAL A 224 -0.43 -6.41 -0.58
C VAL A 224 -1.60 -5.52 -1.04
N PRO A 225 -1.69 -5.19 -2.36
CA PRO A 225 -2.77 -4.36 -2.91
C PRO A 225 -4.21 -4.83 -2.67
N PRO A 226 -4.52 -6.13 -2.47
CA PRO A 226 -5.86 -6.54 -2.04
C PRO A 226 -6.26 -5.91 -0.69
N LEU A 227 -5.39 -5.95 0.32
CA LEU A 227 -5.69 -5.38 1.64
C LEU A 227 -5.76 -3.85 1.60
N GLN A 228 -4.93 -3.19 0.79
CA GLN A 228 -5.02 -1.74 0.55
C GLN A 228 -6.40 -1.34 0.03
N ARG A 229 -6.95 -2.08 -0.95
CA ARG A 229 -8.27 -1.80 -1.54
C ARG A 229 -9.43 -2.03 -0.55
N GLU A 230 -9.36 -3.06 0.28
CA GLU A 230 -10.38 -3.25 1.34
C GLU A 230 -10.29 -2.16 2.42
N CYS A 231 -9.07 -1.75 2.80
CA CYS A 231 -8.86 -0.61 3.72
C CYS A 231 -9.43 0.70 3.14
N LEU A 232 -9.12 1.00 1.87
CA LEU A 232 -9.63 2.18 1.16
C LEU A 232 -11.17 2.13 1.02
N THR A 233 -11.74 0.97 0.70
CA THR A 233 -13.20 0.76 0.60
C THR A 233 -13.89 1.01 1.93
N PHE A 234 -13.33 0.51 3.04
CA PHE A 234 -13.80 0.83 4.39
C PHE A 234 -13.72 2.33 4.68
N LEU A 235 -12.58 2.97 4.38
CA LEU A 235 -12.33 4.38 4.66
C LEU A 235 -13.27 5.31 3.89
N LEU A 236 -13.49 5.07 2.59
CA LEU A 236 -14.42 5.83 1.76
C LEU A 236 -15.86 5.67 2.25
N THR A 237 -16.29 4.43 2.51
CA THR A 237 -17.66 4.14 2.98
C THR A 237 -18.00 4.81 4.32
N HIS A 238 -17.00 4.97 5.20
CA HIS A 238 -17.20 5.50 6.55
C HIS A 238 -16.64 6.92 6.77
N ALA A 239 -16.09 7.58 5.74
CA ALA A 239 -15.36 8.85 5.86
C ALA A 239 -16.14 9.92 6.64
N ALA A 240 -17.45 10.03 6.39
CA ALA A 240 -18.36 10.96 7.07
C ALA A 240 -18.36 10.84 8.61
N GLY A 241 -18.05 9.66 9.16
CA GLY A 241 -18.05 9.42 10.60
C GLY A 241 -16.78 9.87 11.33
N LYS A 242 -15.64 9.99 10.63
CA LYS A 242 -14.36 10.49 11.18
C LYS A 242 -13.53 11.23 10.11
N PRO A 243 -14.04 12.32 9.52
CA PRO A 243 -13.47 12.87 8.28
C PRO A 243 -12.07 13.46 8.45
N ILE A 244 -11.75 14.04 9.62
CA ILE A 244 -10.38 14.48 9.95
C ILE A 244 -9.40 13.29 9.95
N LYS A 245 -9.77 12.15 10.56
CA LYS A 245 -8.91 10.94 10.53
C LYS A 245 -8.81 10.34 9.14
N ALA A 246 -9.90 10.32 8.38
CA ALA A 246 -9.91 9.86 6.98
C ALA A 246 -8.94 10.70 6.12
N MET A 247 -8.97 12.02 6.27
CA MET A 247 -8.09 12.95 5.57
C MET A 247 -6.62 12.79 5.96
N ARG A 248 -6.32 12.66 7.27
CA ARG A 248 -4.96 12.39 7.74
C ARG A 248 -4.38 11.09 7.15
N ILE A 249 -5.19 10.04 7.08
CA ILE A 249 -4.79 8.78 6.43
C ILE A 249 -4.56 9.01 4.93
N ALA A 250 -5.43 9.76 4.27
CA ALA A 250 -5.28 10.08 2.86
C ALA A 250 -4.01 10.89 2.55
N GLU A 251 -3.59 11.81 3.42
CA GLU A 251 -2.29 12.50 3.32
C GLU A 251 -1.11 11.53 3.45
N LEU A 252 -1.14 10.64 4.45
CA LEU A 252 -0.05 9.71 4.72
C LEU A 252 0.17 8.68 3.61
N PHE A 253 -0.89 8.27 2.91
CA PHE A 253 -0.83 7.29 1.82
C PHE A 253 -1.01 7.89 0.41
N GLN A 254 -1.17 9.22 0.30
CA GLN A 254 -1.38 9.96 -0.95
C GLN A 254 -2.64 9.54 -1.74
N GLU A 255 -3.69 9.10 -1.02
CA GLU A 255 -4.94 8.58 -1.57
C GLU A 255 -5.90 9.72 -1.98
N GLU A 256 -5.74 10.24 -3.20
CA GLU A 256 -6.48 11.42 -3.70
C GLU A 256 -8.01 11.32 -3.57
N GLU A 257 -8.60 10.14 -3.81
CA GLU A 257 -10.06 9.97 -3.73
C GLU A 257 -10.56 10.06 -2.28
N LEU A 258 -9.84 9.47 -1.33
CA LEU A 258 -10.16 9.59 0.09
C LEU A 258 -9.91 11.02 0.61
N TYR A 259 -8.86 11.68 0.13
CA TYR A 259 -8.59 13.08 0.45
C TYR A 259 -9.73 13.99 -0.07
N ARG A 260 -10.17 13.79 -1.32
CA ARG A 260 -11.30 14.51 -1.92
C ARG A 260 -12.58 14.31 -1.12
N GLU A 261 -12.97 13.07 -0.83
CA GLU A 261 -14.24 12.76 -0.17
C GLU A 261 -14.23 13.19 1.31
N SER A 262 -13.12 13.01 2.03
CA SER A 262 -12.98 13.55 3.40
C SER A 262 -12.98 15.08 3.44
N SER A 263 -12.36 15.76 2.46
CA SER A 263 -12.34 17.23 2.38
C SER A 263 -13.74 17.85 2.27
N ARG A 264 -14.66 17.16 1.62
CA ARG A 264 -16.07 17.56 1.56
C ARG A 264 -16.67 17.64 2.97
N PHE A 265 -16.61 16.55 3.74
CA PHE A 265 -17.20 16.50 5.08
C PHE A 265 -16.54 17.47 6.07
N VAL A 266 -15.24 17.77 5.92
CA VAL A 266 -14.56 18.80 6.73
C VAL A 266 -15.08 20.20 6.37
N LEU A 267 -15.19 20.52 5.07
CA LEU A 267 -15.65 21.84 4.59
C LEU A 267 -17.15 22.10 4.81
N ASP A 268 -17.98 21.05 4.77
CA ASP A 268 -19.43 21.12 5.06
C ASP A 268 -19.71 21.44 6.54
N ASN A 269 -18.73 21.29 7.45
CA ASN A 269 -18.83 21.62 8.88
C ASN A 269 -17.70 22.59 9.35
N PRO A 270 -17.65 23.84 8.85
CA PRO A 270 -16.49 24.73 8.96
C PRO A 270 -16.31 25.41 10.34
N GLY A 271 -16.90 24.84 11.39
CA GLY A 271 -16.84 25.34 12.77
C GLY A 271 -17.20 24.33 13.85
N GLY A 272 -17.36 23.05 13.49
CA GLY A 272 -17.69 21.96 14.43
C GLY A 272 -16.52 21.02 14.75
N TRP A 273 -15.30 21.35 14.30
CA TRP A 273 -14.06 20.61 14.59
C TRP A 273 -13.23 21.37 15.63
N SER A 274 -12.61 20.66 16.57
CA SER A 274 -11.70 21.30 17.52
C SER A 274 -10.35 21.63 16.88
N GLU A 275 -9.65 22.62 17.43
CA GLU A 275 -8.29 22.98 17.00
C GLU A 275 -7.33 21.78 17.16
N HIS A 276 -7.49 21.00 18.23
CA HIS A 276 -6.72 19.77 18.46
C HIS A 276 -6.89 18.74 17.34
N GLU A 277 -8.11 18.55 16.81
CA GLU A 277 -8.37 17.64 15.69
C GLU A 277 -7.76 18.20 14.38
N LEU A 278 -7.99 19.48 14.09
CA LEU A 278 -7.45 20.13 12.89
C LEU A 278 -5.90 20.11 12.87
N ASN A 279 -5.26 20.32 14.02
CA ASN A 279 -3.81 20.25 14.18
C ASN A 279 -3.22 18.82 14.05
N THR A 280 -4.03 17.79 13.75
CA THR A 280 -3.53 16.47 13.32
C THR A 280 -3.31 16.36 11.81
N LEU A 281 -3.76 17.34 11.02
CA LEU A 281 -3.54 17.45 9.57
C LEU A 281 -2.26 18.23 9.28
N SER A 282 -1.69 18.08 8.08
CA SER A 282 -0.56 18.90 7.66
C SER A 282 -0.94 20.38 7.49
N GLN A 283 0.01 21.27 7.77
CA GLN A 283 -0.16 22.72 7.56
C GLN A 283 -0.53 23.07 6.11
N GLU A 284 -0.05 22.27 5.14
CA GLU A 284 -0.41 22.41 3.73
C GLU A 284 -1.90 22.11 3.49
N THR A 285 -2.44 21.04 4.07
CA THR A 285 -3.88 20.75 4.02
C THR A 285 -4.72 21.81 4.70
N LEU A 286 -4.32 22.29 5.88
CA LEU A 286 -5.04 23.38 6.55
C LEU A 286 -5.11 24.62 5.64
N LEU A 287 -4.01 24.95 4.95
CA LEU A 287 -3.97 26.03 3.96
C LEU A 287 -4.83 25.74 2.72
N LYS A 288 -4.88 24.49 2.22
CA LYS A 288 -5.76 24.06 1.11
C LYS A 288 -7.24 24.20 1.49
N LEU A 289 -7.62 23.75 2.69
CA LEU A 289 -8.98 23.84 3.22
C LEU A 289 -9.41 25.30 3.42
N GLU A 290 -8.55 26.14 4.01
CA GLU A 290 -8.83 27.57 4.17
C GLU A 290 -8.99 28.27 2.82
N LYS A 291 -8.05 28.09 1.88
CA LYS A 291 -8.15 28.62 0.51
C LYS A 291 -9.45 28.17 -0.17
N ARG A 292 -9.83 26.90 -0.04
CA ARG A 292 -11.06 26.35 -0.62
C ARG A 292 -12.33 26.94 0.01
N ARG A 293 -12.33 27.12 1.34
CA ARG A 293 -13.42 27.78 2.09
C ARG A 293 -13.58 29.24 1.69
N THR A 294 -12.49 30.00 1.63
CA THR A 294 -12.50 31.42 1.25
C THR A 294 -12.96 31.61 -0.20
N TRP A 295 -12.46 30.79 -1.14
CA TRP A 295 -12.93 30.76 -2.53
C TRP A 295 -14.43 30.46 -2.66
N PHE A 296 -14.96 29.56 -1.83
CA PHE A 296 -16.39 29.27 -1.76
C PHE A 296 -17.18 30.47 -1.21
N LEU A 297 -16.77 31.02 -0.07
CA LEU A 297 -17.42 32.17 0.57
C LEU A 297 -17.45 33.40 -0.37
N GLU A 298 -16.34 33.70 -1.06
CA GLU A 298 -16.32 34.74 -2.09
C GLU A 298 -17.36 34.53 -3.18
N ARG A 299 -17.49 33.30 -3.70
CA ARG A 299 -18.43 32.98 -4.78
C ARG A 299 -19.88 33.07 -4.29
N VAL A 300 -20.17 32.63 -3.07
CA VAL A 300 -21.50 32.81 -2.46
C VAL A 300 -21.80 34.30 -2.26
N LEU A 301 -20.87 35.09 -1.70
CA LEU A 301 -21.05 36.54 -1.53
C LEU A 301 -21.28 37.25 -2.87
N LYS A 302 -20.57 36.87 -3.94
CA LYS A 302 -20.76 37.39 -5.30
C LYS A 302 -22.16 37.06 -5.85
N LEU A 303 -22.69 35.85 -5.61
CA LEU A 303 -24.09 35.49 -5.92
C LEU A 303 -25.14 36.29 -5.13
N GLY A 304 -24.79 36.73 -3.91
CA GLY A 304 -25.63 37.62 -3.10
C GLY A 304 -25.83 39.02 -3.70
N LEU A 305 -24.96 39.44 -4.62
CA LEU A 305 -25.04 40.72 -5.33
C LEU A 305 -25.82 40.65 -6.64
N THR A 306 -26.15 39.45 -7.14
CA THR A 306 -26.83 39.25 -8.43
C THR A 306 -28.27 39.77 -8.38
N GLN A 307 -28.59 40.73 -9.26
CA GLN A 307 -29.93 41.32 -9.35
C GLN A 307 -30.86 40.45 -10.19
N VAL A 308 -31.14 39.22 -9.74
CA VAL A 308 -31.92 38.21 -10.49
C VAL A 308 -33.25 38.75 -11.02
N ALA A 309 -33.97 39.58 -10.25
CA ALA A 309 -35.23 40.19 -10.67
C ALA A 309 -35.11 41.22 -11.82
N LYS A 310 -33.90 41.73 -12.09
CA LYS A 310 -33.60 42.67 -13.19
C LYS A 310 -33.15 41.95 -14.47
N GLU A 311 -32.49 40.81 -14.31
CA GLU A 311 -31.99 39.96 -15.41
C GLU A 311 -33.04 38.94 -15.88
N TYR A 312 -34.05 38.65 -15.05
CA TYR A 312 -35.14 37.72 -15.37
C TYR A 312 -36.02 38.20 -16.52
N GLN A 313 -36.15 37.36 -17.54
CA GLN A 313 -37.13 37.51 -18.62
C GLN A 313 -38.20 36.44 -18.46
N CYS A 314 -39.47 36.86 -18.40
CA CYS A 314 -40.60 35.94 -18.31
C CYS A 314 -41.04 35.44 -19.70
N CYS A 315 -41.89 34.41 -19.76
CA CYS A 315 -42.42 33.94 -21.03
C CYS A 315 -43.32 35.00 -21.70
N PRO A 316 -43.40 35.05 -23.05
CA PRO A 316 -44.19 36.06 -23.78
C PRO A 316 -45.70 36.03 -23.50
N THR A 317 -46.20 34.96 -22.89
CA THR A 317 -47.61 34.76 -22.52
C THR A 317 -47.92 35.08 -21.05
N CYS A 318 -46.94 35.60 -20.29
CA CYS A 318 -47.14 35.93 -18.88
C CYS A 318 -48.07 37.16 -18.69
N PRO A 319 -49.10 37.08 -17.84
CA PRO A 319 -50.02 38.20 -17.60
C PRO A 319 -49.42 39.32 -16.73
N ASP A 320 -48.38 39.06 -15.93
CA ASP A 320 -47.70 40.05 -15.09
C ASP A 320 -46.20 39.71 -14.91
N PRO A 321 -45.35 40.03 -15.90
CA PRO A 321 -43.91 39.82 -15.80
C PRO A 321 -43.24 40.54 -14.59
N PRO A 322 -43.59 41.80 -14.24
CA PRO A 322 -43.07 42.47 -13.04
C PRO A 322 -43.30 41.70 -11.73
N THR A 323 -44.51 41.16 -11.49
CA THR A 323 -44.78 40.35 -10.30
C THR A 323 -44.01 39.04 -10.32
N CYS A 324 -43.89 38.37 -11.47
CA CYS A 324 -43.04 37.18 -11.59
C CYS A 324 -41.57 37.47 -11.27
N ALA A 325 -41.02 38.58 -11.78
CA ALA A 325 -39.65 39.02 -11.49
C ALA A 325 -39.42 39.28 -10.00
N ARG A 326 -40.34 40.00 -9.34
CA ARG A 326 -40.28 40.23 -7.89
C ARG A 326 -40.34 38.93 -7.08
N LEU A 327 -41.29 38.05 -7.38
CA LEU A 327 -41.45 36.78 -6.66
C LEU A 327 -40.24 35.85 -6.84
N LEU A 328 -39.54 35.93 -7.96
CA LEU A 328 -38.26 35.23 -8.14
C LEU A 328 -37.14 35.86 -7.29
N GLY A 329 -37.04 37.19 -7.25
CA GLY A 329 -36.10 37.90 -6.37
C GLY A 329 -36.33 37.60 -4.88
N ASP A 330 -37.58 37.58 -4.43
CA ASP A 330 -37.96 37.23 -3.06
C ASP A 330 -37.52 35.79 -2.71
N LYS A 331 -37.75 34.83 -3.62
CA LYS A 331 -37.30 33.44 -3.47
C LYS A 331 -35.77 33.30 -3.50
N TRP A 332 -35.08 34.04 -4.37
CA TRP A 332 -33.62 34.06 -4.44
C TRP A 332 -33.01 34.57 -3.13
N SER A 333 -33.50 35.70 -2.60
CA SER A 333 -33.09 36.22 -1.29
C SER A 333 -33.32 35.21 -0.17
N GLN A 334 -34.49 34.56 -0.12
CA GLN A 334 -34.80 33.54 0.88
C GLN A 334 -33.86 32.32 0.79
N ALA A 335 -33.57 31.84 -0.42
CA ALA A 335 -32.66 30.72 -0.65
C ALA A 335 -31.21 31.11 -0.28
N TYR A 336 -30.73 32.27 -0.73
CA TYR A 336 -29.42 32.83 -0.39
C TYR A 336 -29.23 32.93 1.13
N HIS A 337 -30.19 33.52 1.84
CA HIS A 337 -30.14 33.62 3.30
C HIS A 337 -30.27 32.28 4.02
N SER A 338 -30.79 31.22 3.38
CA SER A 338 -30.84 29.89 4.00
C SER A 338 -29.47 29.22 4.09
N VAL A 339 -28.58 29.45 3.12
CA VAL A 339 -27.22 28.88 3.08
C VAL A 339 -26.40 29.27 4.32
N PHE A 340 -26.56 30.51 4.80
CA PHE A 340 -25.86 31.00 6.00
C PHE A 340 -26.50 30.59 7.33
N ARG A 341 -27.73 30.04 7.35
CA ARG A 341 -28.46 29.71 8.59
C ARG A 341 -27.93 28.48 9.31
N PHE A 342 -27.10 27.66 8.67
CA PHE A 342 -26.45 26.51 9.30
C PHE A 342 -25.15 26.87 10.06
N GLY A 343 -24.71 28.14 10.01
CA GLY A 343 -23.50 28.63 10.70
C GLY A 343 -23.76 29.69 11.78
N ARG A 344 -24.83 29.55 12.58
CA ARG A 344 -25.26 30.61 13.53
C ARG A 344 -24.22 30.96 14.60
N ASP A 345 -23.40 30.00 15.02
CA ASP A 345 -22.38 30.23 16.05
C ASP A 345 -21.05 30.72 15.47
N SER A 346 -20.74 30.36 14.22
CA SER A 346 -19.51 30.78 13.51
C SER A 346 -19.51 32.27 13.12
N ASN A 347 -20.69 32.87 12.91
CA ASN A 347 -20.80 34.20 12.32
C ASN A 347 -20.58 35.37 13.31
N ARG A 348 -20.30 35.07 14.59
CA ARG A 348 -20.03 36.10 15.61
C ARG A 348 -18.71 36.85 15.41
N LEU A 349 -17.74 36.26 14.72
CA LEU A 349 -16.43 36.88 14.47
C LEU A 349 -16.47 37.89 13.30
N LEU A 350 -17.15 37.57 12.20
CA LEU A 350 -17.27 38.48 11.05
C LEU A 350 -18.09 39.75 11.36
N ALA A 351 -18.98 39.69 12.35
CA ALA A 351 -19.78 40.83 12.77
C ALA A 351 -18.96 41.98 13.41
N HIS A 352 -17.73 41.72 13.87
CA HIS A 352 -16.88 42.75 14.48
C HIS A 352 -15.93 43.42 13.48
N THR A 353 -15.54 42.77 12.38
CA THR A 353 -14.56 43.29 11.42
C THR A 353 -15.15 44.27 10.39
N VAL A 354 -16.49 44.35 10.30
CA VAL A 354 -17.22 45.31 9.42
C VAL A 354 -17.82 46.46 10.23
N ALA A 355 -17.44 46.59 11.50
CA ALA A 355 -18.01 47.53 12.47
C ALA A 355 -16.95 48.44 13.13
N HIS A 356 -15.90 48.80 12.38
CA HIS A 356 -14.90 49.82 12.72
C HIS A 356 -14.39 50.55 11.49
#